data_AF-E9HCI9-F1
#
_entry.id   AF-E9HCI9-F1
#
_cell.length_a   1.000
_cell.length_b   1.000
_cell.length_c   1.000
_cell.angle_alpha   90.00
_cell.angle_beta   90.00
_cell.angle_gamma   90.00
#
_symmetry.space_group_name_H-M   'P 1'
#
loop_
_entity.id
_entity.type
_entity.pdbx_description
1 polymer ?
#
loop_
_entity_poly.entity_id
_entity_poly.type
_entity_poly.pdbx_seq_one_letter_code
_entity_poly.pdbx_strand_id
1 'polypeptide(L)'
;MISESIEGENEFESIVKQSLIQWVVDSNIPRCHVSNLLKILHRDANLTFLPLDSRTLLSSKRGKLQLTDTPPGKYRHFDDAAALLNVLEAMAAAGKEIPNVLYILVNIDGIPLSKSSLSDLLAIIFKDLG
;
A
#
# COMPACT_ATOMS: atom_id res chain seq x y z
N MET A 1 -0.15 -12.63 37.32
CA MET A 1 -0.61 -13.85 36.62
C MET A 1 -1.59 -13.57 35.46
N ILE A 2 -1.97 -12.31 35.17
CA ILE A 2 -2.78 -11.93 33.99
C ILE A 2 -1.92 -11.23 32.91
N SER A 3 -0.72 -10.75 33.25
CA SER A 3 0.17 -9.99 32.37
C SER A 3 0.85 -10.84 31.28
N GLU A 4 1.07 -12.14 31.53
CA GLU A 4 1.85 -13.01 30.65
C GLU A 4 1.03 -13.57 29.47
N SER A 5 -0.31 -13.50 29.55
CA SER A 5 -1.22 -14.01 28.51
C SER A 5 -1.47 -13.00 27.38
N ILE A 6 -1.32 -11.70 27.63
CA ILE A 6 -1.66 -10.63 26.65
C ILE A 6 -0.51 -10.41 25.64
N GLU A 7 0.75 -10.64 26.04
CA GLU A 7 1.91 -10.46 25.14
C GLU A 7 2.00 -11.56 24.08
N GLY A 8 1.68 -12.82 24.42
CA GLY A 8 1.74 -13.95 23.50
C GLY A 8 0.68 -13.93 22.39
N GLU A 9 -0.51 -13.35 22.66
CA GLU A 9 -1.58 -13.24 21.66
C GLU A 9 -1.19 -12.27 20.53
N ASN A 10 -0.57 -11.14 20.86
CA ASN A 10 -0.16 -10.14 19.87
C ASN A 10 1.01 -10.60 18.98
N GLU A 11 1.94 -11.37 19.56
CA GLU A 11 3.05 -11.96 18.81
C GLU A 11 2.55 -13.01 17.79
N PHE A 12 1.67 -13.90 18.22
CA PHE A 12 1.06 -14.90 17.33
C PHE A 12 0.32 -14.26 16.16
N GLU A 13 -0.55 -13.28 16.43
CA GLU A 13 -1.28 -12.57 15.38
C GLU A 13 -0.35 -11.92 14.34
N SER A 14 0.74 -11.32 14.82
CA SER A 14 1.74 -10.65 13.99
C SER A 14 2.48 -11.65 13.10
N ILE A 15 2.89 -12.79 13.66
CA ILE A 15 3.54 -13.88 12.91
C ILE A 15 2.61 -14.39 11.80
N VAL A 16 1.35 -14.68 12.13
CA VAL A 16 0.38 -15.19 11.15
C VAL A 16 0.15 -14.20 10.02
N LYS A 17 -0.03 -12.91 10.34
CA LYS A 17 -0.18 -11.85 9.33
C LYS A 17 1.05 -11.79 8.42
N GLN A 18 2.25 -11.82 9.00
CA GLN A 18 3.50 -11.73 8.23
C GLN A 18 3.70 -12.94 7.31
N SER A 19 3.42 -14.16 7.79
CA SER A 19 3.50 -15.38 6.97
C SER A 19 2.51 -15.34 5.80
N LEU A 20 1.27 -14.87 6.03
CA LEU A 20 0.30 -14.71 4.96
C LEU A 20 0.73 -13.67 3.93
N ILE A 21 1.27 -12.53 4.37
CA ILE A 21 1.80 -11.49 3.47
C ILE A 21 2.93 -12.08 2.61
N GLN A 22 3.90 -12.75 3.23
CA GLN A 22 5.05 -13.34 2.55
C GLN A 22 4.60 -14.37 1.50
N TRP A 23 3.70 -15.28 1.88
CA TRP A 23 3.14 -16.27 0.97
C TRP A 23 2.44 -15.64 -0.25
N VAL A 24 1.65 -14.58 -0.04
CA VAL A 24 0.96 -13.88 -1.14
C VAL A 24 1.95 -13.25 -2.11
N VAL A 25 3.02 -12.62 -1.60
CA VAL A 25 4.06 -11.98 -2.42
C VAL A 25 4.85 -13.03 -3.20
N ASP A 26 5.36 -14.06 -2.51
CA ASP A 26 6.21 -15.09 -3.12
C ASP A 26 5.47 -15.92 -4.17
N SER A 27 4.19 -16.18 -3.95
CA SER A 27 3.37 -16.98 -4.86
C SER A 27 2.60 -16.15 -5.90
N ASN A 28 2.71 -14.82 -5.86
CA ASN A 28 2.01 -13.87 -6.75
C ASN A 28 0.50 -14.15 -6.88
N ILE A 29 -0.17 -14.39 -5.74
CA ILE A 29 -1.58 -14.81 -5.71
C ILE A 29 -2.50 -13.63 -6.07
N PRO A 30 -3.49 -13.80 -6.97
CA PRO A 30 -4.47 -12.76 -7.24
C PRO A 30 -5.25 -12.33 -5.98
N ARG A 31 -5.38 -11.01 -5.79
CA ARG A 31 -5.99 -10.38 -4.61
C ARG A 31 -7.42 -10.87 -4.28
N CYS A 32 -8.20 -11.24 -5.30
CA CYS A 32 -9.53 -11.79 -5.11
C CYS A 32 -9.51 -13.13 -4.35
N HIS A 33 -8.56 -14.02 -4.67
CA HIS A 33 -8.42 -15.31 -3.99
C HIS A 33 -7.95 -15.14 -2.55
N VAL A 34 -7.02 -14.21 -2.31
CA VAL A 34 -6.56 -13.86 -0.95
C VAL A 34 -7.72 -13.35 -0.10
N SER A 35 -8.57 -12.46 -0.66
CA SER A 35 -9.73 -11.92 0.07
C SER A 35 -10.78 -13.00 0.38
N ASN A 36 -10.98 -13.97 -0.52
CA ASN A 36 -11.87 -15.11 -0.25
C ASN A 36 -11.31 -16.03 0.85
N LEU A 37 -10.01 -16.32 0.81
CA LEU A 37 -9.34 -17.10 1.84
C LEU A 37 -9.44 -16.40 3.20
N LEU A 38 -9.17 -15.10 3.27
CA LEU A 38 -9.26 -14.32 4.49
C LEU A 38 -10.65 -14.35 5.12
N LYS A 39 -11.71 -14.29 4.33
CA LYS A 39 -13.09 -14.42 4.82
C LYS A 39 -13.35 -15.80 5.44
N ILE A 40 -12.84 -16.87 4.82
CA ILE A 40 -12.94 -18.24 5.35
C ILE A 40 -12.17 -18.35 6.67
N LEU A 41 -10.93 -17.87 6.72
CA LEU A 41 -10.09 -17.91 7.94
C LEU A 41 -10.71 -17.11 9.08
N HIS A 42 -11.23 -15.92 8.78
CA HIS A 42 -11.89 -15.08 9.77
C HIS A 42 -13.17 -15.73 10.32
N ARG A 43 -14.02 -16.30 9.46
CA ARG A 43 -15.33 -16.85 9.84
C ARG A 43 -15.24 -18.28 10.39
N ASP A 44 -14.56 -19.15 9.66
CA ASP A 44 -14.62 -20.61 9.87
C ASP A 44 -13.47 -21.10 10.77
N ALA A 45 -12.33 -20.41 10.77
CA ALA A 45 -11.20 -20.69 11.67
C ALA A 45 -11.13 -19.74 12.89
N ASN A 46 -12.11 -18.86 13.05
CA ASN A 46 -12.22 -17.90 14.15
C ASN A 46 -10.98 -16.99 14.32
N LEU A 47 -10.26 -16.73 13.23
CA LEU A 47 -9.10 -15.82 13.22
C LEU A 47 -9.57 -14.38 13.00
N THR A 48 -10.33 -13.85 13.97
CA THR A 48 -11.01 -12.54 13.86
C THR A 48 -10.05 -11.35 13.77
N PHE A 49 -8.78 -11.56 14.11
CA PHE A 49 -7.72 -10.56 13.97
C PHE A 49 -7.25 -10.36 12.51
N LEU A 50 -7.58 -11.29 11.62
CA LEU A 50 -7.25 -11.16 10.20
C LEU A 50 -8.23 -10.21 9.51
N PRO A 51 -7.76 -9.36 8.59
CA PRO A 51 -8.68 -8.52 7.83
C PRO A 51 -9.46 -9.35 6.82
N LEU A 52 -10.65 -8.87 6.41
CA LEU A 52 -11.47 -9.53 5.39
C LEU A 52 -11.03 -9.24 3.95
N ASP A 53 -10.17 -8.25 3.76
CA ASP A 53 -9.74 -7.78 2.44
C ASP A 53 -8.21 -7.84 2.32
N SER A 54 -7.75 -8.39 1.20
CA SER A 54 -6.33 -8.52 0.88
C SER A 54 -5.58 -7.18 0.89
N ARG A 55 -6.23 -6.07 0.54
CA ARG A 55 -5.62 -4.73 0.55
C ARG A 55 -5.29 -4.28 1.97
N THR A 56 -6.09 -4.69 2.95
CA THR A 56 -5.87 -4.40 4.36
C THR A 56 -4.77 -5.29 4.92
N LEU A 57 -4.75 -6.58 4.55
CA LEU A 57 -3.66 -7.50 4.91
C LEU A 57 -2.31 -7.01 4.38
N LEU A 58 -2.27 -6.68 3.09
CA LEU A 58 -1.05 -6.26 2.38
C LEU A 58 -0.73 -4.77 2.57
N SER A 59 -1.52 -4.06 3.39
CA SER A 59 -1.53 -2.60 3.55
C SER A 59 -0.36 -1.88 2.88
N SER A 60 -0.59 -1.32 1.68
CA SER A 60 0.13 -0.11 1.29
C SER A 60 -0.26 0.94 2.34
N LYS A 61 0.68 1.33 3.22
CA LYS A 61 0.42 2.27 4.32
C LYS A 61 -0.32 3.51 3.81
N ARG A 62 -1.66 3.54 3.96
CA ARG A 62 -2.42 4.79 3.94
C ARG A 62 -2.28 5.38 5.33
N GLY A 63 -1.09 5.92 5.61
CA GLY A 63 -0.84 6.67 6.83
C GLY A 63 -1.80 7.85 6.96
N LYS A 64 -1.92 8.40 8.17
CA LYS A 64 -2.58 9.69 8.36
C LYS A 64 -1.96 10.68 7.38
N LEU A 65 -2.82 11.14 6.49
CA LEU A 65 -2.55 12.05 5.41
C LEU A 65 -2.04 13.37 6.00
N GLN A 66 -0.73 13.57 6.06
CA GLN A 66 -0.14 14.84 6.50
C GLN A 66 -0.49 15.91 5.46
N LEU A 67 -1.14 16.97 5.93
CA LEU A 67 -1.63 18.10 5.15
C LEU A 67 -1.19 19.37 5.84
N THR A 68 -0.72 20.33 5.04
CA THR A 68 -0.42 21.69 5.50
C THR A 68 -1.59 22.57 5.09
N ASP A 69 -2.20 23.29 6.03
CA ASP A 69 -3.21 24.28 5.69
C ASP A 69 -2.55 25.45 4.94
N THR A 70 -3.04 25.76 3.74
CA THR A 70 -2.47 26.80 2.87
C THR A 70 -3.61 27.52 2.16
N PRO A 71 -4.16 28.61 2.75
CA PRO A 71 -5.31 29.30 2.21
C PRO A 71 -5.15 29.67 0.73
N PRO A 72 -6.18 29.50 -0.11
CA PRO A 72 -7.56 29.10 0.23
C PRO A 72 -7.79 27.58 0.37
N GLY A 73 -6.74 26.74 0.40
CA GLY A 73 -6.86 25.28 0.39
C GLY A 73 -5.91 24.54 1.34
N LYS A 74 -5.57 23.30 0.97
CA LYS A 74 -4.65 22.41 1.70
C LYS A 74 -3.57 21.91 0.76
N TYR A 75 -2.33 21.90 1.24
CA TYR A 75 -1.17 21.42 0.50
C TYR A 75 -0.71 20.06 1.04
N ARG A 76 -0.22 19.21 0.15
CA ARG A 76 0.57 18.03 0.49
C ARG A 76 1.86 18.07 -0.32
N HIS A 77 2.98 17.88 0.38
CA HIS A 77 4.21 17.47 -0.26
C HIS A 77 4.19 15.95 -0.43
N PHE A 78 4.28 15.50 -1.67
CA PHE A 78 4.65 14.12 -1.98
C PHE A 78 6.17 14.14 -2.10
N ASP A 79 6.88 13.46 -1.21
CA ASP A 79 8.33 13.32 -1.29
C ASP A 79 8.66 12.37 -2.45
N ASP A 80 8.61 12.94 -3.65
CA ASP A 80 8.73 12.28 -4.94
C ASP A 80 10.20 12.10 -5.35
N ALA A 81 11.13 12.76 -4.67
CA ALA A 81 12.57 12.63 -4.90
C ALA A 81 13.07 11.20 -4.63
N ALA A 82 12.64 10.57 -3.54
CA ALA A 82 13.02 9.18 -3.22
C ALA A 82 12.41 8.19 -4.23
N ALA A 83 11.16 8.41 -4.64
CA ALA A 83 10.50 7.57 -5.64
C ALA A 83 11.17 7.72 -7.02
N LEU A 84 11.53 8.94 -7.41
CA LEU A 84 12.28 9.22 -8.62
C LEU A 84 13.65 8.55 -8.58
N LEU A 85 14.39 8.66 -7.47
CA LEU A 85 15.70 8.03 -7.31
C LEU A 85 15.62 6.51 -7.52
N ASN A 86 14.63 5.85 -6.90
CA ASN A 86 14.42 4.41 -7.08
C ASN A 86 14.16 4.03 -8.55
N VAL A 87 13.41 4.87 -9.29
CA VAL A 87 13.15 4.65 -10.73
C VAL A 87 14.42 4.80 -11.55
N LEU A 88 15.23 5.83 -11.27
CA LEU A 88 16.51 6.06 -11.93
C LEU A 88 17.50 4.91 -11.65
N GLU A 89 17.58 4.45 -10.41
CA GLU A 89 18.41 3.31 -10.00
C GLU A 89 17.97 2.01 -10.70
N ALA A 90 16.66 1.76 -10.78
CA ALA A 90 16.13 0.59 -11.48
C ALA A 90 16.44 0.61 -12.99
N MET A 91 16.38 1.79 -13.63
CA MET A 91 16.76 1.95 -15.03
C MET A 91 18.26 1.71 -15.24
N ALA A 92 19.11 2.27 -14.38
CA ALA A 92 20.55 2.04 -14.42
C ALA A 92 20.91 0.56 -14.21
N ALA A 93 20.25 -0.11 -13.27
CA ALA A 93 20.42 -1.55 -13.02
C ALA A 93 19.98 -2.41 -14.22
N ALA A 94 18.98 -1.95 -14.98
CA ALA A 94 18.52 -2.60 -16.20
C ALA A 94 19.38 -2.25 -17.45
N GLY A 95 20.42 -1.42 -17.30
CA GLY A 95 21.26 -0.96 -18.40
C GLY A 95 20.54 -0.03 -19.38
N LYS A 96 19.41 0.56 -18.98
CA LYS A 96 18.68 1.53 -19.79
C LYS A 96 19.31 2.92 -19.66
N GLU A 97 19.38 3.64 -20.79
CA GLU A 97 19.79 5.04 -20.78
C GLU A 97 18.73 5.89 -20.09
N ILE A 98 19.18 6.83 -19.25
CA ILE A 98 18.28 7.74 -18.55
C ILE A 98 17.83 8.83 -19.53
N PRO A 99 16.52 8.99 -19.79
CA PRO A 99 16.03 9.98 -20.74
C PRO A 99 16.18 11.41 -20.17
N ASN A 100 16.40 12.38 -21.06
CA ASN A 100 16.41 13.81 -20.70
C ASN A 100 15.04 14.33 -20.23
N VAL A 101 13.95 13.60 -20.53
CA VAL A 101 12.58 13.95 -20.16
C VAL A 101 11.90 12.72 -19.58
N LEU A 102 11.32 12.85 -18.38
CA LEU A 102 10.52 11.82 -17.73
C LEU A 102 9.05 12.26 -17.66
N TYR A 103 8.14 11.39 -18.08
CA TYR A 103 6.71 11.63 -18.00
C TYR A 103 6.15 11.06 -16.69
N ILE A 104 5.50 11.90 -15.89
CA ILE A 104 4.84 11.48 -14.66
C ILE A 104 3.34 11.38 -14.93
N LEU A 105 2.76 10.20 -14.70
CA LEU A 105 1.32 10.02 -14.73
C LEU A 105 0.77 10.17 -13.32
N VAL A 106 0.08 11.29 -13.09
CA VAL A 106 -0.67 11.50 -11.85
C VAL A 106 -2.10 11.03 -12.10
N ASN A 107 -2.46 9.90 -11.52
CA ASN A 107 -3.83 9.41 -11.57
C ASN A 107 -4.66 10.00 -10.41
N ILE A 108 -5.90 10.32 -10.73
CA ILE A 108 -6.95 10.67 -9.77
C ILE A 108 -7.98 9.56 -9.92
N ASP A 109 -8.45 8.99 -8.80
CA ASP A 109 -9.35 7.81 -8.79
C ASP A 109 -10.75 8.20 -9.30
N GLY A 110 -10.90 8.46 -10.61
CA GLY A 110 -12.15 8.57 -11.39
C GLY A 110 -13.24 9.55 -10.93
N ILE A 111 -13.10 10.19 -9.77
CA ILE A 111 -14.08 11.08 -9.18
C ILE A 111 -13.72 12.51 -9.61
N PRO A 112 -14.68 13.32 -10.09
CA PRO A 112 -14.43 14.72 -10.39
C PRO A 112 -13.74 15.40 -9.19
N LEU A 113 -12.72 16.22 -9.42
CA LEU A 113 -11.99 16.95 -8.35
C LEU A 113 -12.92 17.71 -7.40
N SER A 114 -14.08 18.15 -7.88
CA SER A 114 -15.13 18.82 -7.10
C SER A 114 -15.89 17.90 -6.14
N LYS A 115 -15.72 16.58 -6.25
CA LYS A 115 -16.40 15.52 -5.49
C LYS A 115 -15.44 14.51 -4.85
N SER A 116 -14.15 14.57 -5.17
CA SER A 116 -13.14 13.69 -4.60
C SER A 116 -12.75 14.14 -3.20
N SER A 117 -12.65 13.20 -2.26
CA SER A 117 -11.95 13.43 -1.00
C SER A 117 -10.43 13.36 -1.21
N LEU A 118 -9.64 13.99 -0.32
CA LEU A 118 -8.17 13.93 -0.40
C LEU A 118 -7.59 12.52 -0.21
N SER A 119 -8.40 11.57 0.27
CA SER A 119 -8.10 10.13 0.32
C SER A 119 -8.29 9.41 -1.02
N ASP A 120 -8.97 10.05 -1.97
CA ASP A 120 -9.22 9.55 -3.33
C ASP A 120 -8.13 10.02 -4.33
N LEU A 121 -7.11 10.72 -3.82
CA LEU A 121 -5.87 10.99 -4.55
C LEU A 121 -4.92 9.81 -4.32
N LEU A 122 -5.01 8.76 -5.14
CA LEU A 122 -4.16 7.58 -5.03
C LEU A 122 -3.13 7.45 -6.16
N ALA A 123 -1.89 7.22 -5.73
CA ALA A 123 -0.68 6.83 -6.45
C ALA A 123 -0.16 7.79 -7.55
N ILE A 124 1.02 8.37 -7.29
CA ILE A 124 1.92 8.81 -8.36
C ILE A 124 2.54 7.53 -8.92
N ILE A 125 2.22 7.19 -10.16
CA ILE A 125 2.81 6.04 -10.85
C ILE A 125 3.77 6.60 -11.90
N PHE A 126 5.05 6.29 -11.72
CA PHE A 126 6.06 6.54 -12.75
C PHE A 126 5.94 5.43 -13.79
N LYS A 127 5.74 5.82 -15.05
CA LYS A 127 5.70 4.88 -16.17
C LYS A 127 6.77 5.27 -17.16
N ASP A 128 7.69 4.34 -17.40
CA ASP A 128 8.60 4.42 -18.54
C ASP A 128 7.80 4.22 -19.84
N LEU A 129 7.94 5.14 -20.78
CA LEU A 129 7.32 5.06 -22.11
C LEU A 129 8.32 4.63 -23.19
N GLY A 130 9.51 4.14 -22.79
CA GLY A 130 10.59 3.62 -23.64
C GLY A 130 10.87 2.13 -23.50
#